data_AF-A0A966DN71-F1
#
_entry.id   AF-A0A966DN71-F1
#
_cell.length_a   1.000
_cell.length_b   1.000
_cell.length_c   1.000
_cell.angle_alpha   90.00
_cell.angle_beta   90.00
_cell.angle_gamma   90.00
#
_symmetry.space_group_name_H-M   'P 1'
#
loop_
_entity.id
_entity.type
_entity.pdbx_description
1 polymer ?
#
loop_
_entity_poly.entity_id
_entity_poly.type
_entity_poly.pdbx_seq_one_letter_code
_entity_poly.pdbx_strand_id
1 'polypeptide(L)'
;MDFRLKTISAALALVLLATPGFGVPAIVHDPIKVAEKGQPLGVRATVRDAAAPVESVALFYASSRGMTPFRSAMTSSGAGTWYASIPGHMMGPGAQMFYYIQAENADGETRETDWQTVKLVESGVAPEAIPAASAVAQQARQRATPAAAAAPAPAPAPAKSGKSKYLLPAAIIVGGGLAIGGALAIANYDSGGGGGGSSKTVDGNYGGNYNLCFVPGVSTNGLTTTATVCDDGLVNVYVTNGTARIVGLWGAETLSGTVNGSLFSAVANVGSTAKFPAAHLIASGEISGSACTVRLDGYSTDPLQPGDFSGQADLNKR
;
A
#
# COMPACT_ATOMS: atom_id res chain seq x y z
N MET A 1 16.35 -56.29 29.44
CA MET A 1 16.86 -54.99 29.91
C MET A 1 16.95 -54.08 28.71
N ASP A 2 15.86 -53.34 28.52
CA ASP A 2 15.65 -52.35 27.47
C ASP A 2 16.56 -51.13 27.62
N PHE A 3 17.19 -50.69 26.54
CA PHE A 3 17.54 -49.28 26.38
C PHE A 3 17.24 -48.83 24.95
N ARG A 4 16.18 -48.02 24.86
CA ARG A 4 15.75 -47.31 23.66
C ARG A 4 16.76 -46.22 23.29
N LEU A 5 17.35 -46.32 22.10
CA LEU A 5 18.11 -45.22 21.50
C LEU A 5 17.13 -44.26 20.81
N LYS A 6 17.02 -43.03 21.34
CA LYS A 6 16.22 -41.94 20.78
C LYS A 6 16.90 -41.39 19.52
N THR A 7 16.21 -41.47 18.40
CA THR A 7 16.42 -40.65 17.20
C THR A 7 16.00 -39.20 17.51
N ILE A 8 16.96 -38.29 17.59
CA ILE A 8 16.69 -36.84 17.55
C ILE A 8 16.95 -36.40 16.11
N SER A 9 15.87 -36.35 15.32
CA SER A 9 15.85 -35.67 14.03
C SER A 9 15.82 -34.16 14.28
N ALA A 10 16.91 -33.48 13.95
CA ALA A 10 16.95 -32.02 13.86
C ALA A 10 16.22 -31.60 12.57
N ALA A 11 14.97 -31.16 12.71
CA ALA A 11 14.26 -30.44 11.66
C ALA A 11 14.72 -28.98 11.66
N LEU A 12 15.75 -28.69 10.87
CA LEU A 12 16.13 -27.32 10.52
C LEU A 12 15.12 -26.82 9.48
N ALA A 13 14.05 -26.18 9.95
CA ALA A 13 13.08 -25.52 9.10
C ALA A 13 13.71 -24.26 8.49
N LEU A 14 14.04 -24.33 7.20
CA LEU A 14 14.34 -23.18 6.36
C LEU A 14 13.07 -22.31 6.25
N VAL A 15 12.97 -21.27 7.06
CA VAL A 15 12.03 -20.17 6.80
C VAL A 15 12.73 -19.24 5.81
N LEU A 16 12.47 -19.46 4.52
CA LEU A 16 12.74 -18.49 3.46
C LEU A 16 11.83 -17.28 3.70
N LEU A 17 12.31 -16.32 4.49
CA LEU A 17 11.81 -14.96 4.45
C LEU A 17 12.17 -14.42 3.06
N ALA A 18 11.18 -14.35 2.17
CA ALA A 18 11.27 -13.55 0.97
C ALA A 18 11.43 -12.09 1.42
N THR A 19 12.67 -11.64 1.58
CA THR A 19 12.97 -10.21 1.64
C THR A 19 12.37 -9.60 0.38
N PRO A 20 11.44 -8.64 0.47
CA PRO A 20 10.99 -7.93 -0.73
C PRO A 20 12.24 -7.42 -1.43
N GLY A 21 12.44 -7.84 -2.67
CA GLY A 21 13.59 -7.42 -3.46
C GLY A 21 13.61 -5.90 -3.47
N PHE A 22 14.58 -5.31 -2.78
CA PHE A 22 14.74 -3.88 -2.70
C PHE A 22 14.93 -3.35 -4.12
N GLY A 23 14.02 -2.49 -4.59
CA GLY A 23 14.14 -1.79 -5.86
C GLY A 23 13.23 -2.29 -6.98
N VAL A 24 12.81 -3.56 -7.01
CA VAL A 24 12.16 -4.11 -8.22
C VAL A 24 10.63 -4.03 -8.13
N PRO A 25 9.91 -3.58 -9.18
CA PRO A 25 8.45 -3.55 -9.18
C PRO A 25 7.79 -4.91 -8.92
N ALA A 26 6.84 -4.95 -7.99
CA ALA A 26 6.00 -6.11 -7.72
C ALA A 26 4.73 -6.06 -8.61
N ILE A 27 4.57 -7.07 -9.46
CA ILE A 27 3.41 -7.22 -10.37
C ILE A 27 2.48 -8.31 -9.83
N VAL A 28 1.24 -7.94 -9.52
CA VAL A 28 0.15 -8.86 -9.18
C VAL A 28 -0.89 -8.85 -10.31
N HIS A 29 -1.15 -10.01 -10.88
CA HIS A 29 -2.06 -10.16 -12.00
C HIS A 29 -2.80 -11.50 -11.89
N ASP A 30 -4.10 -11.49 -12.15
CA ASP A 30 -4.92 -12.71 -12.25
C ASP A 30 -4.93 -13.20 -13.71
N PRO A 31 -4.26 -14.32 -14.04
CA PRO A 31 -4.10 -14.75 -15.41
C PRO A 31 -5.41 -15.13 -16.10
N ILE A 32 -5.66 -14.55 -17.26
CA ILE A 32 -6.81 -14.86 -18.09
C ILE A 32 -6.55 -16.19 -18.79
N LYS A 33 -7.43 -17.18 -18.58
CA LYS A 33 -7.26 -18.53 -19.13
C LYS A 33 -8.02 -18.76 -20.45
N VAL A 34 -9.10 -18.02 -20.68
CA VAL A 34 -9.98 -18.17 -21.85
C VAL A 34 -10.44 -16.80 -22.33
N ALA A 35 -10.49 -16.60 -23.65
CA ALA A 35 -11.03 -15.40 -24.28
C ALA A 35 -11.76 -15.74 -25.59
N GLU A 36 -12.72 -14.92 -26.00
CA GLU A 36 -13.42 -15.08 -27.28
C GLU A 36 -12.57 -14.57 -28.45
N LYS A 37 -12.53 -15.34 -29.54
CA LYS A 37 -11.88 -14.95 -30.79
C LYS A 37 -12.53 -13.68 -31.35
N GLY A 38 -11.70 -12.75 -31.82
CA GLY A 38 -12.15 -11.51 -32.44
C GLY A 38 -12.67 -10.43 -31.48
N GLN A 39 -12.86 -10.73 -30.19
CA GLN A 39 -13.28 -9.74 -29.18
C GLN A 39 -12.07 -9.11 -28.51
N PRO A 40 -12.05 -7.78 -28.24
CA PRO A 40 -10.98 -7.16 -27.46
C PRO A 40 -10.86 -7.79 -26.07
N LEU A 41 -9.62 -8.02 -25.62
CA LEU A 41 -9.33 -8.66 -24.34
C LEU A 41 -8.70 -7.65 -23.39
N GLY A 42 -9.45 -7.27 -22.35
CA GLY A 42 -8.95 -6.39 -21.30
C GLY A 42 -8.03 -7.13 -20.32
N VAL A 43 -6.82 -6.60 -20.11
CA VAL A 43 -5.84 -7.12 -19.16
C VAL A 43 -5.63 -6.09 -18.05
N ARG A 44 -5.72 -6.55 -16.80
CA ARG A 44 -5.55 -5.72 -15.59
C ARG A 44 -4.43 -6.26 -14.72
N ALA A 45 -3.61 -5.37 -14.18
CA ALA A 45 -2.60 -5.72 -13.19
C ALA A 45 -2.52 -4.66 -12.10
N THR A 46 -2.11 -5.08 -10.91
CA THR A 46 -1.69 -4.19 -9.83
C THR A 46 -0.17 -4.20 -9.79
N VAL A 47 0.45 -3.06 -10.03
CA VAL A 47 1.91 -2.88 -9.96
C VAL A 47 2.22 -1.93 -8.83
N ARG A 48 3.07 -2.37 -7.91
CA ARG A 48 3.52 -1.60 -6.76
C ARG A 48 5.01 -1.72 -6.63
N ASP A 49 5.63 -0.64 -6.23
CA ASP A 49 7.04 -0.61 -5.90
C ASP A 49 7.18 0.25 -4.65
N ALA A 50 7.89 -0.30 -3.67
CA ALA A 50 8.10 0.33 -2.37
C ALA A 50 9.31 1.26 -2.38
N ALA A 51 10.25 1.02 -3.30
CA ALA A 51 11.39 1.89 -3.51
C ALA A 51 10.99 3.04 -4.44
N ALA A 52 10.59 2.76 -5.67
CA ALA A 52 10.40 3.79 -6.69
C ALA A 52 8.95 3.88 -7.20
N PRO A 53 8.51 5.02 -7.77
CA PRO A 53 7.27 5.10 -8.48
C PRO A 53 7.41 4.30 -9.76
N VAL A 54 6.35 3.56 -10.07
CA VAL A 54 6.22 2.86 -11.34
C VAL A 54 6.12 3.91 -12.45
N GLU A 55 7.09 3.91 -13.36
CA GLU A 55 7.17 4.86 -14.46
C GLU A 55 6.34 4.37 -15.66
N SER A 56 6.51 3.10 -16.02
CA SER A 56 5.80 2.51 -17.15
C SER A 56 5.40 1.06 -16.91
N VAL A 57 4.27 0.67 -17.51
CA VAL A 57 3.83 -0.72 -17.55
C VAL A 57 3.41 -1.05 -18.97
N ALA A 58 3.88 -2.16 -19.50
CA ALA A 58 3.61 -2.61 -20.85
C ALA A 58 3.09 -4.05 -20.86
N LEU A 59 2.09 -4.29 -21.70
CA LEU A 59 1.58 -5.60 -22.04
C LEU A 59 2.26 -6.07 -23.33
N PHE A 60 2.89 -7.24 -23.26
CA PHE A 60 3.49 -7.90 -24.41
C PHE A 60 2.66 -9.11 -24.78
N TYR A 61 2.26 -9.24 -26.05
CA TYR A 61 1.43 -10.35 -26.50
C TYR A 61 1.84 -10.88 -27.88
N ALA A 62 1.66 -12.18 -28.08
CA ALA A 62 2.02 -12.88 -29.32
C ALA A 62 1.09 -14.08 -29.56
N SER A 63 0.94 -14.47 -30.84
CA SER A 63 0.24 -15.69 -31.22
C SER A 63 1.06 -16.96 -30.96
N SER A 64 2.37 -16.84 -30.79
CA SER A 64 3.30 -17.92 -30.47
C SER A 64 4.48 -17.42 -29.65
N ARG A 65 5.03 -18.25 -28.75
CA ARG A 65 6.20 -17.91 -27.91
C ARG A 65 7.50 -17.67 -28.71
N GLY A 66 7.56 -18.12 -29.96
CA GLY A 66 8.73 -17.91 -30.83
C GLY A 66 8.65 -16.65 -31.70
N MET A 67 7.59 -15.86 -31.59
CA MET A 67 7.42 -14.62 -32.35
C MET A 67 7.80 -13.40 -31.50
N THR A 68 8.29 -12.35 -32.16
CA THR A 68 8.46 -11.04 -31.53
C THR A 68 7.11 -10.55 -31.01
N PRO A 69 6.96 -10.27 -29.70
CA PRO A 69 5.70 -9.84 -29.14
C PRO A 69 5.34 -8.42 -29.60
N PHE A 70 4.05 -8.17 -29.76
CA PHE A 70 3.51 -6.84 -29.86
C PHE A 70 3.51 -6.18 -28.48
N ARG A 71 3.88 -4.90 -28.43
CA ARG A 71 3.88 -4.10 -27.22
C ARG A 71 2.66 -3.18 -27.18
N SER A 72 1.96 -3.16 -26.06
CA SER A 72 0.88 -2.21 -25.77
C SER A 72 1.16 -1.53 -24.43
N ALA A 73 1.18 -0.20 -24.41
CA ALA A 73 1.33 0.53 -23.15
C ALA A 73 0.06 0.38 -22.31
N MET A 74 0.21 0.05 -21.02
CA MET A 74 -0.89 0.03 -20.07
C MET A 74 -1.15 1.44 -19.54
N THR A 75 -2.41 1.77 -19.30
CA THR A 75 -2.84 3.04 -18.70
C THR A 75 -3.08 2.86 -17.21
N SER A 76 -2.52 3.75 -16.39
CA SER A 76 -2.77 3.77 -14.95
C SER A 76 -4.21 4.20 -14.67
N SER A 77 -4.90 3.43 -13.81
CA SER A 77 -6.24 3.71 -13.31
C SER A 77 -6.22 4.22 -11.86
N GLY A 78 -5.04 4.53 -11.30
CA GLY A 78 -4.85 4.92 -9.91
C GLY A 78 -4.64 3.74 -8.95
N ALA A 79 -4.20 4.03 -7.72
CA ALA A 79 -3.94 3.03 -6.66
C ALA A 79 -3.01 1.85 -7.06
N GLY A 80 -2.11 2.08 -8.02
CA GLY A 80 -1.22 1.06 -8.58
C GLY A 80 -1.90 0.10 -9.57
N THR A 81 -3.14 0.38 -10.02
CA THR A 81 -3.85 -0.44 -11.01
C THR A 81 -3.55 0.03 -12.42
N TRP A 82 -3.29 -0.90 -13.32
CA TRP A 82 -2.98 -0.66 -14.73
C TRP A 82 -3.88 -1.49 -15.64
N TYR A 83 -4.24 -0.92 -16.79
CA TYR A 83 -5.12 -1.55 -17.76
C TYR A 83 -4.59 -1.42 -19.19
N ALA A 84 -4.68 -2.51 -19.96
CA ALA A 84 -4.52 -2.48 -21.42
C ALA A 84 -5.55 -3.38 -22.09
N SER A 85 -5.73 -3.23 -23.39
CA SER A 85 -6.60 -4.07 -24.21
C SER A 85 -5.82 -4.68 -25.36
N ILE A 86 -5.92 -5.99 -25.54
CA ILE A 86 -5.43 -6.68 -26.73
C ILE A 86 -6.52 -6.56 -27.80
N PRO A 87 -6.22 -5.98 -28.99
CA PRO A 87 -7.21 -5.83 -30.03
C PRO A 87 -7.74 -7.18 -30.54
N GLY A 88 -9.06 -7.25 -30.79
CA GLY A 88 -9.75 -8.45 -31.29
C GLY A 88 -9.11 -9.06 -32.55
N HIS A 89 -8.69 -8.22 -33.49
CA HIS A 89 -8.06 -8.67 -34.75
C HIS A 89 -6.67 -9.29 -34.56
N MET A 90 -6.02 -9.07 -33.40
CA MET A 90 -4.74 -9.69 -33.05
C MET A 90 -4.92 -11.07 -32.40
N MET A 91 -6.12 -11.36 -31.89
CA MET A 91 -6.56 -12.70 -31.48
C MET A 91 -6.96 -13.47 -32.73
N GLY A 92 -5.94 -13.82 -33.52
CA GLY A 92 -6.08 -14.50 -34.80
C GLY A 92 -6.78 -15.86 -34.72
N PRO A 93 -6.86 -16.61 -35.83
CA PRO A 93 -7.63 -17.86 -35.92
C PRO A 93 -7.09 -19.00 -35.02
N GLY A 94 -5.89 -18.83 -34.45
CA GLY A 94 -5.25 -19.81 -33.58
C GLY A 94 -6.09 -20.22 -32.37
N ALA A 95 -5.75 -21.35 -31.78
CA ALA A 95 -6.43 -21.88 -30.59
C ALA A 95 -5.97 -21.19 -29.29
N GLN A 96 -4.87 -20.46 -29.32
CA GLN A 96 -4.28 -19.84 -28.13
C GLN A 96 -3.50 -18.56 -28.46
N MET A 97 -3.31 -17.75 -27.43
CA MET A 97 -2.48 -16.55 -27.42
C MET A 97 -1.61 -16.55 -26.17
N PHE A 98 -0.46 -15.89 -26.25
CA PHE A 98 0.47 -15.73 -25.14
C PHE A 98 0.62 -14.25 -24.79
N TYR A 99 0.75 -13.94 -23.51
CA TYR A 99 1.10 -12.60 -23.07
C TYR A 99 1.91 -12.61 -21.77
N TYR A 100 2.61 -11.53 -21.50
CA TYR A 100 3.21 -11.22 -20.21
C TYR A 100 3.16 -9.71 -19.96
N ILE A 101 3.36 -9.31 -18.71
CA ILE A 101 3.36 -7.91 -18.29
C ILE A 101 4.77 -7.56 -17.84
N GLN A 102 5.26 -6.42 -18.29
CA GLN A 102 6.51 -5.82 -17.85
C GLN A 102 6.20 -4.51 -17.15
N ALA A 103 6.85 -4.27 -16.01
CA ALA A 103 6.83 -2.98 -15.33
C ALA A 103 8.26 -2.45 -15.21
N GLU A 104 8.39 -1.12 -15.28
CA GLU A 104 9.62 -0.37 -15.12
C GLU A 104 9.36 0.76 -14.12
N ASN A 105 10.26 0.93 -13.16
CA ASN A 105 10.19 2.06 -12.23
C ASN A 105 11.08 3.23 -12.68
N ALA A 106 10.98 4.34 -11.96
CA ALA A 106 11.80 5.53 -12.22
C ALA A 106 13.32 5.35 -12.01
N ASP A 107 13.73 4.22 -11.44
CA ASP A 107 15.14 3.85 -11.27
C ASP A 107 15.65 2.99 -12.45
N GLY A 108 14.79 2.72 -13.44
CA GLY A 108 15.09 1.87 -14.60
C GLY A 108 15.09 0.37 -14.29
N GLU A 109 14.67 -0.03 -13.08
CA GLU A 109 14.54 -1.43 -12.72
C GLU A 109 13.29 -2.04 -13.33
N THR A 110 13.45 -3.21 -13.94
CA THR A 110 12.38 -3.89 -14.67
C THR A 110 12.00 -5.21 -14.03
N ARG A 111 10.70 -5.52 -14.08
CA ARG A 111 10.15 -6.83 -13.70
C ARG A 111 9.20 -7.33 -14.77
N GLU A 112 9.25 -8.63 -15.02
CA GLU A 112 8.33 -9.33 -15.92
C GLU A 112 7.58 -10.42 -15.18
N THR A 113 6.35 -10.69 -15.62
CA THR A 113 5.60 -11.90 -15.25
C THR A 113 5.98 -13.07 -16.15
N ASP A 114 5.71 -14.29 -15.71
CA ASP A 114 5.76 -15.45 -16.61
C ASP A 114 4.77 -15.33 -17.77
N TRP A 115 5.11 -15.98 -18.89
CA TRP A 115 4.23 -16.11 -20.06
C TRP A 115 2.92 -16.82 -19.70
N GLN A 116 1.82 -16.08 -19.79
CA GLN A 116 0.46 -16.60 -19.64
C GLN A 116 -0.04 -17.14 -20.98
N THR A 117 -0.88 -18.18 -20.92
CA THR A 117 -1.51 -18.78 -22.10
C THR A 117 -3.01 -18.62 -22.00
N VAL A 118 -3.60 -17.99 -23.01
CA VAL A 118 -5.03 -17.76 -23.16
C VAL A 118 -5.56 -18.71 -24.23
N LYS A 119 -6.55 -19.53 -23.91
CA LYS A 119 -7.28 -20.32 -24.90
C LYS A 119 -8.29 -19.44 -25.63
N LEU A 120 -8.26 -19.44 -26.95
CA LEU A 120 -9.17 -18.66 -27.77
C LEU A 120 -10.35 -19.54 -28.23
N VAL A 121 -11.56 -19.19 -27.79
CA VAL A 121 -12.81 -19.90 -28.13
C VAL A 121 -13.63 -19.10 -29.14
N GLU A 122 -14.40 -19.77 -29.98
CA GLU A 122 -15.30 -19.08 -30.91
C GLU A 122 -16.42 -18.35 -30.15
N SER A 123 -16.75 -17.14 -30.59
CA SER A 123 -17.83 -16.36 -29.99
C SER A 123 -19.16 -17.10 -30.16
N GLY A 124 -19.89 -17.27 -29.06
CA GLY A 124 -21.14 -18.04 -29.03
C GLY A 124 -21.02 -19.49 -28.53
N VAL A 125 -19.80 -20.01 -28.33
CA VAL A 125 -19.60 -21.20 -27.49
C VAL A 125 -19.48 -20.71 -26.06
N ALA A 126 -20.61 -20.66 -25.35
CA ALA A 126 -20.62 -20.34 -23.93
C ALA A 126 -19.54 -21.21 -23.24
N PRO A 127 -18.56 -20.62 -22.54
CA PRO A 127 -17.60 -21.41 -21.79
C PRO A 127 -18.41 -22.33 -20.90
N GLU A 128 -18.23 -23.64 -21.10
CA GLU A 128 -18.98 -24.72 -20.47
C GLU A 128 -19.33 -24.30 -19.05
N ALA A 129 -20.62 -23.98 -18.87
CA ALA A 129 -21.07 -23.08 -17.82
C ALA A 129 -20.43 -23.50 -16.51
N ILE A 130 -19.56 -22.63 -15.96
CA ILE A 130 -19.28 -22.63 -14.53
C ILE A 130 -20.67 -22.74 -13.92
N PRO A 131 -21.01 -23.84 -13.20
CA PRO A 131 -22.36 -24.05 -12.73
C PRO A 131 -22.74 -22.77 -12.01
N ALA A 132 -23.81 -22.12 -12.49
CA ALA A 132 -24.19 -20.79 -12.04
C ALA A 132 -24.10 -20.76 -10.52
N ALA A 133 -23.65 -19.66 -9.91
CA ALA A 133 -23.48 -19.58 -8.46
C ALA A 133 -24.74 -20.07 -7.69
N SER A 134 -25.91 -19.98 -8.31
CA SER A 134 -27.18 -20.60 -7.88
C SER A 134 -27.14 -22.14 -7.79
N ALA A 135 -26.57 -22.86 -8.74
CA ALA A 135 -26.42 -24.32 -8.73
C ALA A 135 -25.44 -24.77 -7.63
N VAL A 136 -24.33 -24.05 -7.45
CA VAL A 136 -23.38 -24.31 -6.34
C VAL A 136 -24.03 -24.01 -4.99
N ALA A 137 -24.80 -22.93 -4.88
CA ALA A 137 -25.55 -22.59 -3.67
C ALA A 137 -26.67 -23.61 -3.36
N GLN A 138 -27.35 -24.15 -4.38
CA GLN A 138 -28.33 -25.22 -4.19
C GLN A 138 -27.69 -26.52 -3.74
N GLN A 139 -26.55 -26.90 -4.32
CA GLN A 139 -25.83 -28.11 -3.93
C GLN A 139 -25.22 -28.00 -2.51
N ALA A 140 -24.78 -26.80 -2.10
CA ALA A 140 -24.35 -26.53 -0.73
C ALA A 140 -25.52 -26.62 0.28
N ARG A 141 -26.70 -26.12 -0.07
CA ARG A 141 -27.91 -26.23 0.77
C ARG A 141 -28.39 -27.69 0.91
N GLN A 142 -28.28 -28.49 -0.14
CA GLN A 142 -28.65 -29.91 -0.10
C GLN A 142 -27.67 -30.77 0.72
N ARG A 143 -26.39 -30.37 0.80
CA ARG A 143 -25.40 -31.03 1.67
C ARG A 143 -25.47 -30.57 3.13
N ALA A 144 -26.15 -29.46 3.41
CA ALA A 144 -26.37 -28.92 4.75
C ALA A 144 -27.67 -29.44 5.39
N THR A 145 -28.07 -30.69 5.13
CA THR A 145 -29.10 -31.35 5.92
C THR A 145 -28.60 -31.46 7.36
N PRO A 146 -29.24 -30.80 8.34
CA PRO A 146 -28.81 -30.91 9.73
C PRO A 146 -29.11 -32.33 10.19
N ALA A 147 -28.08 -33.04 10.67
CA ALA A 147 -28.33 -34.16 11.56
C ALA A 147 -29.16 -33.63 12.73
N ALA A 148 -30.33 -34.24 12.95
CA ALA A 148 -31.24 -33.87 14.03
C ALA A 148 -30.48 -33.88 15.36
N ALA A 149 -30.14 -32.69 15.84
CA ALA A 149 -29.54 -32.51 17.15
C ALA A 149 -30.61 -32.83 18.20
N ALA A 150 -30.30 -33.79 19.06
CA ALA A 150 -31.12 -34.17 20.20
C ALA A 150 -31.43 -32.95 21.07
N ALA A 151 -32.66 -32.93 21.59
CA ALA A 151 -33.19 -31.87 22.43
C ALA A 151 -32.28 -31.59 23.65
N PRO A 152 -32.00 -30.31 23.98
CA PRO A 152 -31.26 -29.98 25.20
C PRO A 152 -32.13 -30.20 26.44
N ALA A 153 -31.52 -30.84 27.44
CA ALA A 153 -32.11 -31.06 28.77
C ALA A 153 -32.38 -29.73 29.51
N PRO A 154 -33.40 -29.68 30.39
CA PRO A 154 -33.82 -28.44 31.05
C PRO A 154 -32.77 -27.93 32.05
N ALA A 155 -32.58 -26.61 32.04
CA ALA A 155 -31.63 -25.88 32.87
C ALA A 155 -31.98 -25.94 34.38
N PRO A 156 -30.99 -26.05 35.28
CA PRO A 156 -31.20 -25.87 36.71
C PRO A 156 -31.36 -24.38 37.10
N ALA A 157 -32.14 -24.18 38.17
CA ALA A 157 -32.65 -22.89 38.67
C ALA A 157 -31.56 -21.89 39.15
N PRO A 158 -31.86 -20.57 39.14
CA PRO A 158 -30.91 -19.54 39.51
C PRO A 158 -30.74 -19.40 41.04
N ALA A 159 -29.49 -19.31 41.49
CA ALA A 159 -29.14 -18.93 42.85
C ALA A 159 -29.25 -17.40 43.03
N LYS A 160 -29.99 -16.98 44.05
CA LYS A 160 -30.10 -15.59 44.52
C LYS A 160 -28.99 -15.30 45.54
N SER A 161 -28.21 -14.24 45.32
CA SER A 161 -27.58 -13.36 46.35
C SER A 161 -26.57 -12.46 45.64
N GLY A 162 -26.42 -11.16 45.90
CA GLY A 162 -26.92 -10.34 46.98
C GLY A 162 -26.83 -8.86 46.59
N LYS A 163 -27.48 -8.05 47.43
CA LYS A 163 -27.66 -6.62 47.28
C LYS A 163 -26.33 -5.89 47.49
N SER A 164 -25.97 -4.97 46.59
CA SER A 164 -25.16 -3.81 46.96
C SER A 164 -25.80 -2.55 46.40
N LYS A 165 -26.06 -1.64 47.33
CA LYS A 165 -26.86 -0.44 47.25
C LYS A 165 -25.90 0.76 47.26
N TYR A 166 -26.14 1.73 46.38
CA TYR A 166 -25.73 3.15 46.44
C TYR A 166 -24.22 3.50 46.48
N LEU A 167 -23.79 4.37 45.56
CA LEU A 167 -23.47 5.79 45.83
C LEU A 167 -22.86 6.46 44.58
N LEU A 168 -23.65 7.30 43.92
CA LEU A 168 -23.25 8.58 43.32
C LEU A 168 -23.92 9.65 44.21
N PRO A 169 -23.36 10.87 44.42
CA PRO A 169 -22.88 11.73 43.33
C PRO A 169 -21.69 12.68 43.67
N ALA A 170 -21.26 13.38 42.61
CA ALA A 170 -20.69 14.75 42.58
C ALA A 170 -19.29 15.00 43.20
N ALA A 171 -18.35 15.39 42.32
CA ALA A 171 -17.27 16.33 42.64
C ALA A 171 -16.92 17.14 41.37
N ILE A 172 -17.50 18.35 41.28
CA ILE A 172 -16.81 19.66 41.26
C ILE A 172 -15.87 19.86 40.06
N ILE A 173 -16.41 20.63 39.11
CA ILE A 173 -15.69 21.41 38.11
C ILE A 173 -14.86 22.47 38.86
N VAL A 174 -13.52 22.39 38.78
CA VAL A 174 -12.62 23.50 39.07
C VAL A 174 -11.81 23.77 37.81
N GLY A 175 -11.83 25.04 37.40
CA GLY A 175 -11.21 25.53 36.18
C GLY A 175 -9.70 25.37 36.14
N GLY A 176 -9.21 25.32 34.90
CA GLY A 176 -7.80 25.27 34.57
C GLY A 176 -7.66 25.37 33.06
N GLY A 177 -8.04 26.51 32.49
CA GLY A 177 -7.78 26.82 31.09
C GLY A 177 -6.28 26.93 30.86
N LEU A 178 -5.72 25.96 30.15
CA LEU A 178 -4.50 26.13 29.38
C LEU A 178 -4.84 25.74 27.94
N ALA A 179 -5.35 26.73 27.21
CA ALA A 179 -5.24 26.73 25.77
C ALA A 179 -3.74 26.89 25.46
N ILE A 180 -3.05 25.77 25.27
CA ILE A 180 -1.77 25.78 24.56
C ILE A 180 -2.15 26.02 23.10
N GLY A 181 -2.35 27.31 22.78
CA GLY A 181 -2.25 27.78 21.41
C GLY A 181 -0.81 27.57 20.98
N GLY A 182 -0.52 26.37 20.47
CA GLY A 182 0.67 26.14 19.68
C GLY A 182 0.56 27.04 18.46
N ALA A 183 1.15 28.22 18.55
CA ALA A 183 1.47 29.00 17.37
C ALA A 183 2.41 28.11 16.55
N LEU A 184 1.87 27.51 15.48
CA LEU A 184 2.65 27.12 14.33
C LEU A 184 3.33 28.42 13.86
N ALA A 185 4.55 28.63 14.35
CA ALA A 185 5.48 29.54 13.73
C ALA A 185 5.76 28.95 12.35
N ILE A 186 4.96 29.36 11.37
CA ILE A 186 5.43 29.41 9.99
C ILE A 186 6.62 30.35 10.08
N ALA A 187 7.82 29.78 10.09
CA ALA A 187 9.02 30.56 9.87
C ALA A 187 8.86 31.20 8.48
N ASN A 188 8.37 32.44 8.46
CA ASN A 188 8.68 33.35 7.38
C ASN A 188 10.19 33.53 7.46
N TYR A 189 10.90 32.71 6.69
CA TYR A 189 12.29 32.98 6.39
C TYR A 189 12.31 34.31 5.62
N ASP A 190 12.73 35.38 6.29
CA ASP A 190 13.22 36.59 5.64
C ASP A 190 14.43 36.19 4.79
N SER A 191 14.19 35.79 3.54
CA SER A 191 15.24 35.60 2.56
C SER A 191 15.71 36.98 2.11
N GLY A 192 16.75 37.47 2.79
CA GLY A 192 17.53 38.62 2.33
C GLY A 192 17.95 38.43 0.88
N GLY A 193 17.67 39.45 0.07
CA GLY A 193 17.99 39.46 -1.35
C GLY A 193 19.49 39.40 -1.60
N GLY A 194 19.88 38.64 -2.62
CA GLY A 194 21.25 38.65 -3.15
C GLY A 194 21.51 37.53 -4.13
N GLY A 195 21.58 37.87 -5.42
CA GLY A 195 22.25 37.07 -6.44
C GLY A 195 21.33 36.27 -7.35
N GLY A 196 21.02 36.84 -8.52
CA GLY A 196 20.41 36.13 -9.64
C GLY A 196 21.35 35.06 -10.21
N GLY A 197 21.34 33.88 -9.59
CA GLY A 197 21.72 32.64 -10.23
C GLY A 197 20.44 31.83 -10.36
N SER A 198 20.01 31.53 -11.58
CA SER A 198 18.91 30.61 -11.82
C SER A 198 19.30 29.25 -11.23
N SER A 199 18.96 28.99 -9.96
CA SER A 199 19.04 27.66 -9.37
C SER A 199 18.05 26.82 -10.13
N LYS A 200 18.51 26.19 -11.21
CA LYS A 200 17.72 25.21 -11.93
C LYS A 200 17.28 24.20 -10.90
N THR A 201 15.97 24.01 -10.77
CA THR A 201 15.38 22.87 -10.10
C THR A 201 16.17 21.63 -10.54
N VAL A 202 16.83 20.99 -9.59
CA VAL A 202 17.64 19.82 -9.89
C VAL A 202 16.67 18.66 -9.94
N ASP A 203 16.11 18.44 -11.14
CA ASP A 203 15.35 17.24 -11.40
C ASP A 203 16.23 16.00 -11.10
N GLY A 204 15.62 15.00 -10.47
CA GLY A 204 16.34 13.83 -9.99
C GLY A 204 15.54 13.00 -9.00
N ASN A 205 16.02 11.77 -8.80
CA ASN A 205 15.58 10.91 -7.71
C ASN A 205 16.54 11.05 -6.53
N TYR A 206 16.00 11.31 -5.34
CA TYR A 206 16.75 11.39 -4.10
C TYR A 206 16.27 10.29 -3.16
N GLY A 207 17.14 9.35 -2.84
CA GLY A 207 16.81 8.21 -2.00
C GLY A 207 17.63 8.12 -0.73
N GLY A 208 17.02 7.62 0.33
CA GLY A 208 17.68 7.47 1.62
C GLY A 208 16.74 6.92 2.69
N ASN A 209 17.11 7.15 3.94
CA ASN A 209 16.36 6.67 5.09
C ASN A 209 15.53 7.82 5.68
N TYR A 210 14.38 7.47 6.25
CA TYR A 210 13.61 8.36 7.10
C TYR A 210 13.50 7.79 8.52
N ASN A 211 13.23 8.69 9.46
CA ASN A 211 12.77 8.37 10.81
C ASN A 211 11.57 9.27 11.11
N LEU A 212 10.42 8.67 11.43
CA LEU A 212 9.20 9.36 11.76
C LEU A 212 8.63 8.83 13.07
N CYS A 213 8.40 9.74 14.02
CA CYS A 213 7.86 9.41 15.32
C CYS A 213 6.48 10.05 15.51
N PHE A 214 5.57 9.27 16.06
CA PHE A 214 4.28 9.70 16.59
C PHE A 214 4.40 9.87 18.11
N VAL A 215 4.11 11.06 18.61
CA VAL A 215 4.02 11.38 20.03
C VAL A 215 2.54 11.50 20.37
N PRO A 216 1.96 10.53 21.09
CA PRO A 216 0.56 10.59 21.47
C PRO A 216 0.27 11.80 22.36
N GLY A 217 -0.81 12.49 22.05
CA GLY A 217 -1.40 13.52 22.89
C GLY A 217 -2.28 12.91 23.98
N VAL A 218 -2.78 13.77 24.87
CA VAL A 218 -3.73 13.34 25.91
C VAL A 218 -5.09 13.03 25.27
N SER A 219 -5.55 11.77 25.39
CA SER A 219 -6.89 11.38 24.94
C SER A 219 -7.93 11.72 26.01
N THR A 220 -9.10 12.17 25.59
CA THR A 220 -10.24 12.50 26.47
C THR A 220 -10.92 11.26 27.06
N ASN A 221 -10.61 10.05 26.57
CA ASN A 221 -11.26 8.80 26.93
C ASN A 221 -10.41 7.85 27.79
N GLY A 222 -9.28 8.30 28.33
CA GLY A 222 -8.51 7.54 29.32
C GLY A 222 -7.73 6.34 28.79
N LEU A 223 -7.67 6.14 27.47
CA LEU A 223 -6.67 5.26 26.85
C LEU A 223 -5.44 6.11 26.54
N THR A 224 -4.50 6.13 27.48
CA THR A 224 -3.20 6.79 27.35
C THR A 224 -2.20 5.79 26.79
N THR A 225 -2.13 5.68 25.46
CA THR A 225 -0.90 5.20 24.85
C THR A 225 0.13 6.30 25.05
N THR A 226 1.02 6.19 26.04
CA THR A 226 2.01 7.24 26.37
C THR A 226 3.36 7.02 25.70
N ALA A 227 3.54 5.88 25.03
CA ALA A 227 4.78 5.57 24.37
C ALA A 227 4.83 6.24 23.00
N THR A 228 5.88 7.03 22.76
CA THR A 228 6.26 7.47 21.41
C THR A 228 6.49 6.24 20.55
N VAL A 229 5.84 6.20 19.39
CA VAL A 229 6.01 5.14 18.40
C VAL A 229 6.80 5.71 17.25
N CYS A 230 7.94 5.10 16.93
CA CYS A 230 8.76 5.51 15.78
C CYS A 230 8.77 4.42 14.71
N ASP A 231 8.91 4.86 13.47
CA ASP A 231 9.16 4.01 12.32
C ASP A 231 10.33 4.58 11.53
N ASP A 232 11.15 3.67 11.02
CA ASP A 232 12.27 3.96 10.16
C ASP A 232 12.14 3.12 8.89
N GLY A 233 12.57 3.69 7.78
CA GLY A 233 12.43 3.02 6.50
C GLY A 233 13.10 3.78 5.37
N LEU A 234 12.91 3.25 4.17
CA LEU A 234 13.39 3.88 2.95
C LEU A 234 12.33 4.84 2.41
N VAL A 235 12.78 5.98 1.91
CA VAL A 235 11.94 6.95 1.21
C VAL A 235 12.69 7.47 -0.01
N ASN A 236 11.95 7.76 -1.07
CA ASN A 236 12.47 8.41 -2.25
C ASN A 236 11.68 9.68 -2.56
N VAL A 237 12.39 10.72 -3.01
CA VAL A 237 11.84 12.01 -3.42
C VAL A 237 12.19 12.23 -4.89
N TYR A 238 11.17 12.26 -5.72
CA TYR A 238 11.28 12.51 -7.15
C TYR A 238 10.96 13.96 -7.44
N VAL A 239 11.95 14.67 -7.97
CA VAL A 239 11.82 16.05 -8.40
C VAL A 239 11.77 16.07 -9.91
N THR A 240 10.64 16.49 -10.47
CA THR A 240 10.45 16.55 -11.93
C THR A 240 9.51 17.69 -12.29
N ASN A 241 9.90 18.51 -13.27
CA ASN A 241 9.05 19.61 -13.78
C ASN A 241 8.51 20.53 -12.66
N GLY A 242 9.33 20.84 -11.66
CA GLY A 242 8.95 21.71 -10.53
C GLY A 242 7.97 21.09 -9.54
N THR A 243 7.79 19.77 -9.57
CA THR A 243 6.99 19.02 -8.60
C THR A 243 7.88 18.02 -7.85
N ALA A 244 7.75 17.97 -6.52
CA ALA A 244 8.37 16.96 -5.66
C ALA A 244 7.32 15.91 -5.31
N ARG A 245 7.67 14.63 -5.47
CA ARG A 245 6.83 13.47 -5.13
C ARG A 245 7.60 12.57 -4.15
N ILE A 246 7.06 12.39 -2.96
CA ILE A 246 7.62 11.56 -1.88
C ILE A 246 6.91 10.22 -1.90
N VAL A 247 7.68 9.13 -2.09
CA VAL A 247 7.20 7.75 -2.19
C VAL A 247 7.86 6.91 -1.09
N GLY A 248 7.09 6.01 -0.48
CA GLY A 248 7.58 5.09 0.56
C GLY A 248 7.45 5.60 2.00
N LEU A 249 7.06 6.87 2.19
CA LEU A 249 6.90 7.45 3.54
C LEU A 249 5.74 6.83 4.32
N TRP A 250 4.62 6.56 3.65
CA TRP A 250 3.36 6.16 4.29
C TRP A 250 2.70 4.99 3.56
N GLY A 251 3.44 3.88 3.48
CA GLY A 251 3.03 2.71 2.71
C GLY A 251 2.96 3.00 1.21
N ALA A 252 1.78 2.86 0.61
CA ALA A 252 1.58 3.03 -0.84
C ALA A 252 1.15 4.45 -1.25
N GLU A 253 0.95 5.36 -0.29
CA GLU A 253 0.55 6.73 -0.58
C GLU A 253 1.73 7.58 -1.03
N THR A 254 1.47 8.57 -1.89
CA THR A 254 2.47 9.49 -2.41
C THR A 254 2.13 10.90 -1.97
N LEU A 255 3.05 11.59 -1.30
CA LEU A 255 2.89 13.00 -0.98
C LEU A 255 3.47 13.81 -2.14
N SER A 256 2.73 14.80 -2.64
CA SER A 256 3.19 15.62 -3.77
C SER A 256 3.10 17.10 -3.42
N GLY A 257 4.06 17.87 -3.92
CA GLY A 257 4.21 19.29 -3.60
C GLY A 257 4.92 20.06 -4.70
N THR A 258 4.79 21.38 -4.68
CA THR A 258 5.48 22.26 -5.63
C THR A 258 6.90 22.54 -5.15
N VAL A 259 7.84 22.65 -6.09
CA VAL A 259 9.23 23.04 -5.84
C VAL A 259 9.44 24.50 -6.24
N ASN A 260 10.00 25.28 -5.34
CA ASN A 260 10.36 26.68 -5.56
C ASN A 260 11.86 26.87 -5.30
N GLY A 261 12.65 26.94 -6.38
CA GLY A 261 14.12 26.93 -6.31
C GLY A 261 14.63 25.59 -5.77
N SER A 262 15.30 25.63 -4.62
CA SER A 262 15.80 24.45 -3.90
C SER A 262 14.82 23.91 -2.85
N LEU A 263 13.74 24.62 -2.55
CA LEU A 263 12.82 24.26 -1.47
C LEU A 263 11.56 23.60 -2.04
N PHE A 264 10.99 22.64 -1.32
CA PHE A 264 9.68 22.09 -1.64
C PHE A 264 8.84 21.87 -0.39
N SER A 265 7.53 21.85 -0.57
CA SER A 265 6.57 21.52 0.48
C SER A 265 5.46 20.65 -0.11
N ALA A 266 5.20 19.51 0.52
CA ALA A 266 4.13 18.59 0.19
C ALA A 266 3.23 18.40 1.41
N VAL A 267 1.92 18.40 1.20
CA VAL A 267 0.93 18.23 2.28
C VAL A 267 -0.11 17.22 1.84
N ALA A 268 -0.45 16.26 2.69
CA ALA A 268 -1.46 15.25 2.39
C ALA A 268 -2.19 14.78 3.65
N ASN A 269 -3.46 14.41 3.48
CA ASN A 269 -4.16 13.57 4.45
C ASN A 269 -3.90 12.12 4.08
N VAL A 270 -3.46 11.32 5.06
CA VAL A 270 -3.06 9.93 4.85
C VAL A 270 -3.87 8.98 5.73
N GLY A 271 -4.14 7.78 5.22
CA GLY A 271 -4.89 6.76 5.95
C GLY A 271 -4.12 6.20 7.16
N SER A 272 -4.79 5.45 8.04
CA SER A 272 -4.11 4.74 9.14
C SER A 272 -3.25 3.59 8.62
N THR A 273 -2.11 3.34 9.25
CA THR A 273 -1.24 2.18 8.99
C THR A 273 -1.28 1.20 10.16
N ALA A 274 -0.48 0.13 10.09
CA ALA A 274 -0.33 -0.80 11.21
C ALA A 274 0.35 -0.16 12.45
N LYS A 275 1.16 0.90 12.25
CA LYS A 275 1.91 1.57 13.32
C LYS A 275 1.36 2.94 13.69
N PHE A 276 0.72 3.63 12.75
CA PHE A 276 0.32 5.03 12.91
C PHE A 276 -1.17 5.25 12.64
N PRO A 277 -1.83 6.15 13.39
CA PRO A 277 -3.20 6.57 13.09
C PRO A 277 -3.28 7.33 11.76
N ALA A 278 -4.49 7.57 11.27
CA ALA A 278 -4.70 8.51 10.17
C ALA A 278 -4.13 9.89 10.55
N ALA A 279 -3.55 10.59 9.58
CA ALA A 279 -2.77 11.79 9.84
C ALA A 279 -2.91 12.85 8.75
N HIS A 280 -2.62 14.09 9.14
CA HIS A 280 -2.34 15.20 8.24
C HIS A 280 -0.83 15.45 8.28
N LEU A 281 -0.13 15.13 7.19
CA LEU A 281 1.33 15.20 7.11
C LEU A 281 1.77 16.40 6.26
N ILE A 282 2.84 17.04 6.72
CA ILE A 282 3.53 18.15 6.10
C ILE A 282 4.99 17.73 5.94
N ALA A 283 5.45 17.63 4.69
CA ALA A 283 6.83 17.38 4.37
C ALA A 283 7.43 18.64 3.74
N SER A 284 8.42 19.23 4.41
CA SER A 284 9.19 20.36 3.88
C SER A 284 10.62 19.90 3.60
N GLY A 285 11.17 20.24 2.45
CA GLY A 285 12.50 19.77 2.09
C GLY A 285 13.33 20.79 1.33
N GLU A 286 14.65 20.58 1.38
CA GLU A 286 15.66 21.39 0.73
C GLU A 286 16.59 20.51 -0.11
N ILE A 287 16.81 20.94 -1.35
CA ILE A 287 17.66 20.28 -2.33
C ILE A 287 18.95 21.09 -2.47
N SER A 288 20.06 20.49 -2.06
CA SER A 288 21.40 21.08 -2.17
C SER A 288 22.31 20.16 -2.98
N GLY A 289 22.33 20.39 -4.30
CA GLY A 289 23.11 19.59 -5.24
C GLY A 289 22.67 18.12 -5.27
N SER A 290 23.51 17.23 -4.74
CA SER A 290 23.23 15.80 -4.62
C SER A 290 22.55 15.41 -3.30
N ALA A 291 22.40 16.32 -2.35
CA ALA A 291 21.72 16.05 -1.07
C ALA A 291 20.30 16.60 -1.10
N CYS A 292 19.38 15.91 -0.44
CA CYS A 292 18.02 16.36 -0.18
C CYS A 292 17.67 16.04 1.27
N THR A 293 17.38 17.06 2.07
CA THR A 293 16.92 16.90 3.45
C THR A 293 15.42 17.16 3.48
N VAL A 294 14.68 16.33 4.20
CA VAL A 294 13.24 16.45 4.34
C VAL A 294 12.89 16.42 5.82
N ARG A 295 12.20 17.45 6.28
CA ARG A 295 11.58 17.50 7.59
C ARG A 295 10.12 17.07 7.46
N LEU A 296 9.72 16.18 8.36
CA LEU A 296 8.39 15.60 8.40
C LEU A 296 7.72 16.08 9.69
N ASP A 297 6.61 16.78 9.56
CA ASP A 297 5.78 17.20 10.69
C ASP A 297 4.32 16.86 10.38
N GLY A 298 3.46 16.80 11.39
CA GLY A 298 2.04 16.53 11.18
C GLY A 298 1.28 16.30 12.48
N TYR A 299 0.00 15.97 12.35
CA TYR A 299 -0.84 15.62 13.49
C TYR A 299 -1.82 14.51 13.12
N SER A 300 -2.23 13.73 14.12
CA SER A 300 -3.26 12.71 13.90
C SER A 300 -4.61 13.35 13.64
N THR A 301 -5.31 12.84 12.62
CA THR A 301 -6.70 13.18 12.33
C THR A 301 -7.69 12.21 12.99
N ASP A 302 -7.19 11.19 13.70
CA ASP A 302 -8.01 10.25 14.47
C ASP A 302 -8.34 10.85 15.86
N PRO A 303 -9.62 11.13 16.16
CA PRO A 303 -10.01 11.70 17.46
C PRO A 303 -9.78 10.74 18.63
N LEU A 304 -9.63 9.43 18.38
CA LEU A 304 -9.34 8.43 19.41
C LEU A 304 -7.84 8.33 19.73
N GLN A 305 -6.98 8.81 18.83
CA GLN A 305 -5.53 8.77 18.95
C GLN A 305 -4.91 10.15 18.64
N PRO A 306 -5.25 11.20 19.40
CA PRO A 306 -4.65 12.52 19.17
C PRO A 306 -3.14 12.45 19.39
N GLY A 307 -2.39 13.29 18.70
CA GLY A 307 -0.95 13.39 18.84
C GLY A 307 -0.29 14.02 17.63
N ASP A 308 1.02 14.23 17.74
CA ASP A 308 1.83 14.92 16.75
C ASP A 308 2.83 13.97 16.11
N PHE A 309 3.14 14.25 14.84
CA PHE A 309 4.17 13.56 14.08
C PHE A 309 5.37 14.48 13.91
N SER A 310 6.57 13.93 14.10
CA SER A 310 7.82 14.63 13.84
C SER A 310 8.88 13.66 13.37
N GLY A 311 9.67 14.05 12.38
CA GLY A 311 10.67 13.19 11.77
C GLY A 311 11.57 13.92 10.78
N GLN A 312 12.51 13.18 10.23
CA GLN A 312 13.39 13.66 9.17
C GLN A 312 13.78 12.53 8.21
N ALA A 313 14.21 12.93 7.02
CA ALA A 313 14.79 12.07 6.02
C ALA A 313 16.02 12.75 5.41
N ASP A 314 17.11 12.00 5.34
CA ASP A 314 18.38 12.44 4.76
C ASP A 314 18.64 11.61 3.51
N LEU A 315 18.57 12.26 2.35
CA LEU A 315 18.51 11.62 1.04
C LEU A 315 19.68 12.06 0.17
N ASN A 316 20.13 11.14 -0.68
CA ASN A 316 21.15 11.43 -1.68
C ASN A 316 20.60 11.13 -3.08
N LYS A 317 21.05 11.93 -4.05
CA LYS A 317 20.71 11.75 -5.45
C LYS A 317 21.20 10.38 -5.91
N ARG A 318 20.31 9.61 -6.53
CA ARG A 318 20.59 8.32 -7.15
C ARG A 318 20.81 8.47 -8.64
#